data_AF-A0AAN5I9X7-F1
#
_entry.id   AF-A0AAN5I9X7-F1
#
_cell.length_a   1.000
_cell.length_b   1.000
_cell.length_c   1.000
_cell.angle_alpha   90.00
_cell.angle_beta   90.00
_cell.angle_gamma   90.00
#
_symmetry.space_group_name_H-M   'P 1'
#
loop_
_entity.id
_entity.type
_entity.pdbx_description
1 polymer ?
#
loop_
_entity_poly.entity_id
_entity_poly.type
_entity_poly.pdbx_seq_one_letter_code
_entity_poly.pdbx_strand_id
1 'polypeptide(L)' 'RQNYVINNALTMEFIIDIIASERGTSIADPGIFAAPNDMSNVILMIGKEKLHVCKEYLSVHSPVFKTLFFGDF' A
#
# COMPACT_ATOMS: atom_id res chain seq x y z
N ARG A 1 6.17 13.60 -20.78
CA ARG A 1 6.62 12.36 -20.10
C ARG A 1 7.51 12.80 -18.95
N GLN A 2 6.97 12.83 -17.74
CA GLN A 2 7.65 13.38 -16.57
C GLN A 2 8.03 12.19 -15.68
N ASN A 3 9.32 11.93 -15.58
CA ASN A 3 9.87 10.76 -14.92
C ASN A 3 10.01 11.06 -13.41
N TYR A 4 9.28 10.34 -12.55
CA TYR A 4 9.29 10.51 -11.08
C TYR A 4 10.20 9.51 -10.36
N VAL A 5 11.27 9.05 -11.03
CA VAL A 5 12.27 8.17 -10.41
C VAL A 5 13.42 9.05 -9.94
N ILE A 6 13.49 9.29 -8.63
CA ILE A 6 14.61 9.98 -7.99
C ILE A 6 15.28 8.96 -7.07
N ASN A 7 16.60 8.77 -7.20
CA ASN A 7 17.38 7.82 -6.38
C ASN A 7 16.86 6.36 -6.42
N ASN A 8 16.43 5.88 -7.59
CA ASN A 8 15.88 4.52 -7.77
C ASN A 8 14.56 4.27 -6.99
N ALA A 9 13.93 5.34 -6.49
CA ALA A 9 12.63 5.31 -5.84
C ALA A 9 11.61 6.05 -6.71
N LEU A 10 10.47 5.39 -6.96
CA LEU A 10 9.33 5.96 -7.67
C LEU A 10 8.40 6.61 -6.65
N THR A 11 8.23 7.93 -6.75
CA THR A 11 7.31 8.67 -5.88
C THR A 11 5.98 8.88 -6.60
N MET A 12 4.90 8.28 -6.08
CA MET A 12 3.53 8.55 -6.52
C MET A 12 2.72 9.16 -5.37
N GLU A 13 1.94 10.19 -5.68
CA GLU A 13 1.01 10.82 -4.75
C GLU A 13 -0.41 10.38 -5.10
N PHE A 14 -1.13 9.84 -4.10
CA PHE A 14 -2.54 9.51 -4.21
C PHE A 14 -3.27 10.12 -3.02
N ILE A 15 -4.43 10.72 -3.27
CA ILE A 15 -5.32 11.21 -2.21
C ILE A 15 -6.26 10.06 -1.87
N ILE A 16 -6.18 9.56 -0.63
CA ILE A 16 -7.06 8.51 -0.10
C ILE A 16 -7.95 9.13 0.96
N ASP A 17 -9.24 9.25 0.68
CA ASP A 17 -10.23 9.65 1.67
C ASP A 17 -10.58 8.45 2.54
N ILE A 18 -9.98 8.40 3.73
CA ILE A 18 -10.33 7.40 4.73
C ILE A 18 -11.64 7.84 5.39
N ILE A 19 -12.76 7.31 4.88
CA ILE A 19 -14.06 7.50 5.51
C ILE A 19 -14.04 6.65 6.79
N ALA A 20 -14.03 7.31 7.94
CA ALA A 20 -14.10 6.64 9.22
C ALA A 20 -15.32 5.70 9.23
N SER A 21 -15.09 4.40 9.41
CA SER A 21 -16.17 3.44 9.59
C SER A 21 -16.82 3.71 10.94
N GLU A 22 -18.00 4.32 10.92
CA GLU A 22 -18.79 4.55 12.12
C GLU A 22 -19.21 3.18 12.70
N ARG A 23 -18.61 2.83 13.86
CA ARG A 23 -18.96 1.67 14.71
C ARG A 23 -18.69 0.29 14.10
N GLY A 24 -17.41 -0.07 13.98
CA GLY A 24 -16.97 -1.47 13.95
C GLY A 24 -15.96 -1.72 15.07
N THR A 25 -16.10 -2.80 15.84
CA THR A 25 -14.98 -3.31 16.64
C THR A 25 -13.79 -3.55 15.73
N SER A 26 -12.59 -3.12 16.12
CA SER A 26 -11.37 -3.33 15.33
C SER A 26 -11.24 -4.83 15.02
N ILE A 27 -11.50 -5.20 13.77
CA ILE A 27 -11.54 -6.61 13.33
C ILE A 27 -10.13 -7.19 13.18
N ALA A 28 -9.11 -6.35 13.28
CA ALA A 28 -7.70 -6.71 13.34
C ALA A 28 -6.91 -5.68 14.14
N ASP A 29 -5.82 -6.13 14.77
CA ASP A 29 -4.77 -5.25 15.28
C ASP A 29 -3.98 -4.68 14.08
N PRO A 30 -3.87 -3.36 13.90
CA PRO A 30 -3.05 -2.76 12.85
C PRO A 30 -1.58 -3.25 12.88
N GLY A 31 -1.09 -3.71 14.05
CA GLY A 31 0.24 -4.26 14.23
C GLY A 31 0.58 -5.49 13.36
N ILE A 32 -0.42 -6.19 12.81
CA ILE A 32 -0.19 -7.35 11.94
C ILE A 32 0.59 -7.03 10.65
N PHE A 33 0.63 -5.76 10.26
CA PHE A 33 1.37 -5.28 9.08
C PHE A 33 2.74 -4.70 9.43
N ALA A 34 3.10 -4.59 10.71
CA ALA A 34 4.37 -4.01 11.14
C ALA A 34 5.57 -4.95 10.89
N ALA A 35 5.31 -6.25 10.68
CA ALA A 35 6.31 -7.26 10.40
C ALA A 35 5.92 -8.11 9.18
N PRO A 36 6.89 -8.71 8.47
CA PRO A 36 6.58 -9.67 7.41
C PRO A 36 5.76 -10.85 7.93
N ASN A 37 4.84 -11.34 7.11
CA ASN A 37 4.16 -12.62 7.30
C ASN A 37 4.26 -13.46 6.02
N ASP A 38 3.77 -14.70 6.05
CA ASP A 38 3.89 -15.67 4.95
C ASP A 38 3.27 -15.19 3.62
N MET A 39 2.35 -14.22 3.65
CA MET A 39 1.69 -13.67 2.47
C MET A 39 2.24 -12.31 2.05
N SER A 40 3.14 -11.72 2.83
CA SER A 40 3.69 -10.40 2.56
C SER A 40 4.79 -10.47 1.50
N ASN A 41 4.62 -9.75 0.40
CA ASN A 41 5.56 -9.76 -0.72
C ASN A 41 5.96 -8.34 -1.19
N VAL A 42 5.48 -7.30 -0.50
CA VAL A 42 5.90 -5.92 -0.70
C VAL A 42 5.85 -5.15 0.62
N ILE A 43 6.69 -4.12 0.72
CA ILE A 43 6.67 -3.16 1.81
C ILE A 43 6.19 -1.83 1.24
N LEU A 44 5.10 -1.30 1.79
CA LEU A 44 4.67 0.07 1.53
C LEU A 44 5.30 0.98 2.59
N MET A 45 5.96 2.04 2.12
CA MET A 45 6.47 3.09 3.00
C MET A 45 5.47 4.25 2.99
N ILE A 46 4.95 4.60 4.16
CA ILE A 46 4.07 5.77 4.36
C ILE A 46 4.79 6.71 5.32
N GLY A 47 5.39 7.76 4.77
CA GLY A 47 6.31 8.60 5.55
C GLY A 47 7.50 7.79 6.06
N LYS A 48 7.56 7.55 7.37
CA LYS A 48 8.61 6.73 8.04
C LYS A 48 8.12 5.33 8.43
N GLU A 49 6.83 5.09 8.31
CA GLU A 49 6.21 3.82 8.69
C GLU A 49 6.33 2.80 7.56
N LYS A 50 6.47 1.52 7.93
CA LYS A 50 6.55 0.39 7.00
C LYS A 50 5.37 -0.53 7.22
N LEU A 51 4.67 -0.85 6.13
CA LEU A 51 3.61 -1.84 6.13
C LEU A 51 3.99 -3.00 5.21
N HIS A 52 4.06 -4.20 5.77
CA HIS A 52 4.24 -5.46 5.07
C HIS A 52 2.88 -5.94 4.56
N VAL A 53 2.73 -6.03 3.23
CA VAL A 53 1.44 -6.31 2.59
C VAL A 53 1.59 -7.26 1.40
N CYS A 54 0.45 -7.75 0.91
CA CYS A 54 0.33 -8.60 -0.28
C CYS A 54 -0.09 -7.75 -1.49
N LYS A 55 0.73 -7.72 -2.56
CA LYS A 55 0.44 -6.97 -3.80
C LYS A 55 -0.88 -7.37 -4.43
N GLU A 56 -1.11 -8.68 -4.53
CA GLU A 56 -2.25 -9.27 -5.20
C GLU A 56 -3.55 -8.87 -4.49
N TYR A 57 -3.56 -8.97 -3.16
CA TYR A 57 -4.72 -8.59 -2.36
C TYR A 57 -5.08 -7.11 -2.54
N LEU A 58 -4.09 -6.21 -2.42
CA LEU A 58 -4.34 -4.78 -2.63
C LEU A 58 -4.77 -4.46 -4.06
N SER A 59 -4.24 -5.19 -5.05
CA SER A 59 -4.59 -5.00 -6.46
C SER A 59 -6.00 -5.47 -6.80
N VAL A 60 -6.50 -6.52 -6.14
CA VAL A 60 -7.88 -6.98 -6.26
C VAL A 60 -8.85 -5.90 -5.77
N HIS A 61 -8.50 -5.22 -4.68
CA HIS A 61 -9.39 -4.25 -4.03
C HIS A 61 -9.16 -2.79 -4.44
N SER A 62 -8.09 -2.48 -5.18
CA SER A 62 -7.75 -1.13 -5.60
C SER A 62 -7.11 -1.12 -6.99
N PRO A 63 -7.79 -0.57 -8.01
CA PRO A 63 -7.21 -0.36 -9.34
C PRO A 63 -5.93 0.48 -9.31
N VAL A 64 -5.81 1.39 -8.33
CA VAL A 64 -4.61 2.19 -8.11
C VAL A 64 -3.43 1.29 -7.73
N PHE A 65 -3.60 0.40 -6.75
CA PHE A 65 -2.54 -0.54 -6.36
C PHE A 65 -2.22 -1.54 -7.47
N LYS A 66 -3.24 -2.00 -8.23
CA LYS A 66 -3.02 -2.83 -9.40
C LYS A 66 -2.13 -2.15 -10.43
N THR A 67 -2.42 -0.88 -10.72
CA THR A 67 -1.63 -0.07 -11.65
C THR A 67 -0.24 0.18 -11.09
N LEU A 68 -0.09 0.55 -9.82
CA LEU A 68 1.20 0.76 -9.14
C LEU A 68 2.12 -0.48 -9.19
N PHE A 69 1.59 -1.68 -8.95
CA PHE A 69 2.40 -2.90 -8.84
C PHE A 69 2.61 -3.65 -10.15
N PHE A 70 1.67 -3.56 -11.09
CA PHE A 70 1.65 -4.35 -12.31
C PHE A 70 1.49 -3.52 -13.59
N GLY A 71 1.51 -2.18 -13.49
CA GLY A 71 1.54 -1.29 -14.63
C GLY A 71 2.95 -1.20 -15.22
N ASP A 72 3.01 -0.94 -16.53
CA ASP A 72 4.25 -0.71 -17.26
C ASP A 72 4.66 0.78 -17.08
N PHE A 73 5.67 1.04 -16.24
CA PHE A 73 6.26 2.38 -16.04
C PHE A 73 7.75 2.41 -16.31
#